data_AF-E9HXC0-F1
#
_entry.id   AF-E9HXC0-F1
#
_cell.length_a   1.000
_cell.length_b   1.000
_cell.length_c   1.000
_cell.angle_alpha   90.00
_cell.angle_beta   90.00
_cell.angle_gamma   90.00
#
_symmetry.space_group_name_H-M   'P 1'
#
loop_
_entity.id
_entity.type
_entity.pdbx_description
1 polymer ?
#
loop_
_entity_poly.entity_id
_entity_poly.type
_entity_poly.pdbx_seq_one_letter_code
_entity_poly.pdbx_strand_id
1 'polypeptide(L)'
;INNTDDNGHSALTIAVGRGIETVVDVFLQHDATITQLDKAGNSMLHITCTGKSANILRHMFENFLDLNIRNLSEETPLHLACALNNTAVVSELCARRADITAQDSRKRTPLMTAI
;
A
#
# COMPACT_ATOMS: atom_id res chain seq x y z
N ILE A 1 19.39 6.58 2.79
CA ILE A 1 17.95 6.64 3.15
C ILE A 1 17.15 5.46 2.59
N ASN A 2 17.52 4.95 1.40
CA ASN A 2 16.81 3.87 0.70
C ASN A 2 17.33 2.44 0.96
N ASN A 3 18.09 2.23 2.03
CA ASN A 3 18.56 0.88 2.39
C ASN A 3 17.36 0.04 2.85
N THR A 4 17.33 -1.21 2.44
CA THR A 4 16.29 -2.18 2.80
C THR A 4 16.83 -3.24 3.75
N ASP A 5 15.95 -3.77 4.60
CA ASP A 5 16.22 -4.97 5.38
C ASP A 5 16.24 -6.23 4.51
N ASP A 6 16.45 -7.40 5.13
CA ASP A 6 16.44 -8.69 4.46
C ASP A 6 15.10 -9.02 3.80
N ASN A 7 14.01 -8.31 4.11
CA ASN A 7 12.68 -8.50 3.51
C ASN A 7 12.39 -7.52 2.39
N GLY A 8 13.31 -6.60 2.07
CA GLY A 8 13.09 -5.54 1.09
C GLY A 8 12.37 -4.32 1.66
N HIS A 9 12.19 -4.23 2.98
CA HIS A 9 11.57 -3.06 3.61
C HIS A 9 12.60 -1.97 3.87
N SER A 10 12.34 -0.78 3.37
CA SER A 10 13.10 0.42 3.72
C SER A 10 12.61 1.02 5.04
N ALA A 11 13.39 1.93 5.62
CA ALA A 11 12.96 2.69 6.79
C ALA A 11 11.62 3.41 6.56
N LEU A 12 11.39 3.88 5.33
CA LEU A 12 10.13 4.50 4.93
C LEU A 12 8.96 3.51 4.93
N THR A 13 9.10 2.33 4.31
CA THR A 13 8.00 1.34 4.28
C THR A 13 7.64 0.84 5.68
N ILE A 14 8.63 0.75 6.59
CA ILE A 14 8.39 0.42 8.00
C ILE A 14 7.58 1.54 8.69
N ALA A 15 7.93 2.81 8.46
CA ALA A 15 7.20 3.94 9.02
C ALA A 15 5.75 4.00 8.51
N VAL A 16 5.55 3.76 7.22
CA VAL A 16 4.24 3.66 6.57
C VAL A 16 3.39 2.55 7.20
N GLY A 17 3.91 1.32 7.28
CA GLY A 17 3.19 0.19 7.88
C GLY A 17 2.84 0.42 9.35
N ARG A 18 3.67 1.18 10.08
CA ARG A 18 3.41 1.55 11.49
C ARG A 18 2.46 2.73 11.66
N GLY A 19 2.13 3.49 10.61
CA GLY A 19 1.28 4.67 10.71
C GLY A 19 1.99 5.91 11.27
N ILE A 20 3.31 6.01 11.16
CA ILE A 20 4.09 7.12 11.74
C ILE A 20 4.21 8.26 10.73
N GLU A 21 3.16 9.08 10.63
CA GLU A 21 3.02 10.18 9.66
C GLU A 21 4.23 11.13 9.64
N THR A 22 4.67 11.61 10.81
CA THR A 22 5.80 12.55 10.92
C THR A 22 7.09 12.02 10.31
N VAL A 23 7.33 10.72 10.44
CA VAL A 23 8.53 10.08 9.90
C VAL A 23 8.40 9.90 8.40
N VAL A 24 7.21 9.54 7.92
CA VAL A 24 6.90 9.45 6.48
C VAL A 24 7.13 10.80 5.80
N ASP A 25 6.63 11.89 6.36
CA ASP A 25 6.78 13.24 5.80
C ASP A 25 8.26 13.63 5.67
N VAL A 26 9.06 13.37 6.71
CA VAL A 26 10.51 13.62 6.68
C VAL A 26 11.19 12.82 5.57
N PHE A 27 10.84 11.54 5.42
CA PHE A 27 11.40 10.71 4.35
C PHE A 27 11.00 11.19 2.96
N LEU A 28 9.75 11.61 2.76
CA LEU A 28 9.26 12.14 1.48
C LEU A 28 9.92 13.49 1.14
N GLN A 29 10.20 14.35 2.13
CA GLN A 29 10.95 15.59 1.94
C GLN A 29 12.41 15.37 1.51
N HIS A 30 12.96 14.19 1.78
CA HIS A 30 14.33 13.82 1.44
C HIS A 30 14.42 12.90 0.21
N ASP A 31 13.43 12.96 -0.70
CA ASP A 31 13.38 12.20 -1.96
C ASP A 31 13.57 10.68 -1.74
N ALA A 32 13.00 10.14 -0.66
CA ALA A 32 13.03 8.71 -0.42
C ALA A 32 12.37 7.94 -1.58
N THR A 33 13.00 6.86 -2.00
CA THR A 33 12.55 6.08 -3.16
C THR A 33 11.30 5.28 -2.81
N ILE A 34 10.21 5.52 -3.56
CA ILE A 34 8.91 4.86 -3.36
C ILE A 34 8.63 3.71 -4.33
N THR A 35 9.55 3.45 -5.27
CA THR A 35 9.40 2.44 -6.33
C THR A 35 9.92 1.06 -5.94
N GLN A 36 10.50 0.92 -4.75
CA GLN A 36 11.02 -0.34 -4.25
C GLN A 36 9.88 -1.30 -3.92
N LEU A 37 10.09 -2.58 -4.25
CA LEU A 37 9.19 -3.68 -3.92
C LEU A 37 9.79 -4.51 -2.80
N ASP A 38 8.95 -5.00 -1.89
CA ASP A 38 9.38 -6.01 -0.91
C ASP A 38 9.54 -7.40 -1.56
N LYS A 39 9.96 -8.40 -0.77
CA LYS A 39 10.09 -9.78 -1.25
C LYS A 39 8.78 -10.43 -1.72
N ALA A 40 7.63 -9.94 -1.28
CA ALA A 40 6.32 -10.39 -1.75
C ALA A 40 5.84 -9.60 -2.99
N GLY A 41 6.67 -8.70 -3.53
CA GLY A 41 6.32 -7.82 -4.64
C GLY A 41 5.36 -6.69 -4.26
N ASN A 42 5.17 -6.44 -2.97
CA ASN A 42 4.35 -5.33 -2.51
C ASN A 42 5.07 -4.03 -2.82
N SER A 43 4.44 -3.18 -3.62
CA SER A 43 4.83 -1.79 -3.77
C SER A 43 4.53 -0.99 -2.50
N MET A 44 5.07 0.23 -2.42
CA MET A 44 4.78 1.10 -1.30
C MET A 44 3.27 1.29 -1.07
N LEU A 45 2.48 1.32 -2.16
CA LEU A 45 1.03 1.47 -2.04
C LEU A 45 0.36 0.27 -1.37
N HIS A 46 0.82 -0.95 -1.64
CA HIS A 46 0.36 -2.14 -0.93
C HIS A 46 0.64 -1.97 0.57
N ILE A 47 1.87 -1.58 0.94
CA ILE A 47 2.26 -1.39 2.34
C ILE A 47 1.40 -0.32 3.01
N THR A 48 1.12 0.81 2.34
CA THR A 48 0.25 1.86 2.88
C THR A 48 -1.17 1.35 3.14
N CYS A 49 -1.68 0.48 2.27
CA CYS A 49 -3.00 -0.12 2.45
C CYS A 49 -3.06 -1.15 3.59
N THR A 50 -1.91 -1.73 3.95
CA THR A 50 -1.78 -2.55 5.17
C THR A 50 -1.57 -1.75 6.45
N GLY A 51 -1.22 -0.47 6.31
CA GLY A 51 -0.94 0.42 7.43
C GLY A 51 -2.18 0.78 8.24
N LYS A 52 -1.93 1.41 9.39
CA LYS A 52 -2.99 1.83 10.34
C LYS A 52 -3.56 3.23 10.07
N SER A 53 -2.88 4.04 9.25
CA SER A 53 -3.28 5.43 9.00
C SER A 53 -3.69 5.65 7.56
N ALA A 54 -4.96 6.06 7.36
CA ALA A 54 -5.46 6.50 6.08
C ALA A 54 -4.92 7.88 5.67
N ASN A 55 -4.37 8.66 6.60
CA ASN A 55 -3.77 9.96 6.26
C ASN A 55 -2.49 9.79 5.44
N ILE A 56 -1.68 8.78 5.77
CA ILE A 56 -0.48 8.43 4.99
C ILE A 56 -0.87 8.11 3.55
N LEU A 57 -1.98 7.38 3.37
CA LEU A 57 -2.52 7.09 2.05
C LEU A 57 -2.87 8.37 1.27
N ARG A 58 -3.52 9.33 1.93
CA ARG A 58 -3.87 10.62 1.32
C ARG A 58 -2.63 11.43 0.92
N HIS A 59 -1.60 11.46 1.78
CA HIS A 59 -0.32 12.12 1.48
C HIS A 59 0.45 11.45 0.35
N MET A 60 0.48 10.12 0.30
CA MET A 60 1.23 9.39 -0.74
C MET A 60 0.59 9.49 -2.13
N PHE A 61 -0.72 9.71 -2.19
CA PHE A 61 -1.49 9.81 -3.44
C PHE A 61 -1.50 11.20 -4.10
N GLU A 62 -0.74 12.16 -3.59
CA GLU A 62 -0.43 13.36 -4.37
C GLU A 62 0.51 13.03 -5.55
N ASN A 63 1.12 11.83 -5.55
CA ASN A 63 1.94 11.31 -6.63
C ASN A 63 1.17 10.26 -7.47
N PHE A 64 1.45 10.21 -8.77
CA PHE A 64 0.85 9.37 -9.83
C PHE A 64 0.98 7.85 -9.64
N LEU A 65 0.53 7.31 -8.50
CA LEU A 65 0.60 5.89 -8.18
C LEU A 65 -0.51 5.11 -8.88
N ASP A 66 -0.13 3.98 -9.48
CA ASP A 66 -1.09 3.02 -10.03
C ASP A 66 -1.84 2.29 -8.90
N LEU A 67 -3.14 2.54 -8.80
CA LEU A 67 -4.04 1.93 -7.79
C LEU A 67 -4.24 0.43 -7.99
N ASN A 68 -3.99 -0.07 -9.20
CA ASN A 68 -4.25 -1.45 -9.61
C ASN A 68 -2.96 -2.25 -9.77
N ILE A 69 -1.84 -1.71 -9.29
CA ILE A 69 -0.56 -2.42 -9.22
C ILE A 69 -0.76 -3.76 -8.51
N ARG A 70 -0.08 -4.80 -8.99
CA ARG A 70 -0.21 -6.17 -8.49
C ARG A 70 1.07 -6.64 -7.82
N ASN A 71 0.94 -7.28 -6.67
CA ASN A 71 2.05 -7.98 -6.02
C ASN A 71 2.26 -9.38 -6.64
N LEU A 72 3.17 -10.19 -6.07
CA LEU A 72 3.46 -11.54 -6.59
C LEU A 72 2.27 -12.52 -6.48
N SER A 73 1.31 -12.25 -5.59
CA SER A 73 0.07 -13.02 -5.45
C SER A 73 -1.05 -12.54 -6.38
N GLU A 74 -0.74 -11.62 -7.30
CA GLU A 74 -1.68 -10.85 -8.12
C GLU A 74 -2.69 -10.01 -7.31
N GLU A 75 -2.43 -9.78 -6.02
CA GLU A 75 -3.26 -8.94 -5.18
C GLU A 75 -3.01 -7.47 -5.52
N THR A 76 -4.08 -6.69 -5.57
CA THR A 76 -4.01 -5.22 -5.64
C THR A 76 -4.00 -4.62 -4.23
N PRO A 77 -3.61 -3.34 -4.05
CA PRO A 77 -3.69 -2.67 -2.75
C PRO A 77 -5.08 -2.76 -2.11
N LEU A 78 -6.14 -2.77 -2.93
CA LEU A 78 -7.51 -2.93 -2.45
C LEU A 78 -7.78 -4.32 -1.85
N HIS A 79 -7.20 -5.39 -2.40
CA HIS A 79 -7.30 -6.74 -1.81
C HIS A 79 -6.75 -6.76 -0.38
N LEU A 80 -5.60 -6.13 -0.17
CA LEU A 80 -4.96 -6.05 1.15
C LEU A 80 -5.76 -5.18 2.13
N ALA A 81 -6.28 -4.04 1.66
CA ALA A 81 -7.13 -3.17 2.48
C ALA A 81 -8.41 -3.89 2.94
N CYS A 82 -9.05 -4.65 2.05
CA CYS A 82 -10.21 -5.47 2.38
C CYS A 82 -9.86 -6.61 3.34
N ALA A 83 -8.78 -7.35 3.08
CA ALA A 83 -8.34 -8.47 3.92
C ALA A 83 -7.98 -8.05 5.36
N LEU A 84 -7.57 -6.80 5.55
CA LEU A 84 -7.25 -6.23 6.86
C LEU A 84 -8.43 -5.45 7.48
N ASN A 85 -9.59 -5.47 6.84
CA ASN A 85 -10.81 -4.76 7.25
C ASN A 85 -10.57 -3.26 7.52
N ASN A 86 -9.68 -2.63 6.74
CA ASN A 86 -9.37 -1.20 6.88
C ASN A 86 -10.34 -0.36 6.07
N THR A 87 -11.56 -0.17 6.61
CA THR A 87 -12.66 0.51 5.92
C THR A 87 -12.35 1.94 5.48
N ALA A 88 -11.52 2.66 6.24
CA ALA A 88 -11.09 4.02 5.87
C ALA A 88 -10.23 4.02 4.60
N VAL A 89 -9.26 3.10 4.52
CA VAL A 89 -8.41 2.91 3.33
C VAL A 89 -9.24 2.39 2.15
N VAL A 90 -10.13 1.42 2.37
CA VAL A 90 -11.04 0.91 1.32
C VAL A 90 -11.90 2.03 0.76
N SER A 91 -12.48 2.87 1.62
CA SER A 91 -13.30 4.01 1.18
C SER A 91 -12.50 5.00 0.34
N GLU A 92 -11.25 5.30 0.72
CA GLU A 92 -10.39 6.21 -0.03
C GLU A 92 -9.98 5.63 -1.40
N LEU A 93 -9.63 4.33 -1.46
CA LEU A 93 -9.31 3.64 -2.71
C LEU A 93 -10.51 3.58 -3.65
N CYS A 94 -11.70 3.26 -3.13
CA CYS A 94 -12.95 3.26 -3.88
C CYS A 94 -13.32 4.66 -4.39
N ALA A 95 -13.16 5.71 -3.57
CA ALA A 95 -13.37 7.09 -3.97
C ALA A 95 -12.47 7.49 -5.15
N ARG A 96 -11.28 6.87 -5.25
CA ARG A 96 -10.30 7.08 -6.32
C ARG A 96 -10.45 6.11 -7.50
N ARG A 97 -11.54 5.35 -7.55
CA ARG A 97 -11.86 4.40 -8.63
C ARG A 97 -10.83 3.27 -8.78
N ALA A 98 -10.29 2.76 -7.68
CA ALA A 98 -9.57 1.49 -7.68
C ALA A 98 -10.47 0.37 -8.23
N ASP A 99 -9.88 -0.60 -8.95
CA ASP A 99 -10.63 -1.70 -9.56
C ASP A 99 -11.11 -2.70 -8.49
N ILE A 100 -12.41 -2.64 -8.21
CA ILE A 100 -13.10 -3.54 -7.28
C ILE A 100 -13.34 -4.94 -7.86
N THR A 101 -13.10 -5.14 -9.16
CA THR A 101 -13.31 -6.40 -9.88
C THR A 101 -12.03 -7.17 -10.17
N ALA A 102 -10.87 -6.58 -9.85
CA ALA A 102 -9.57 -7.22 -9.99
C ALA A 102 -9.57 -8.59 -9.30
N GLN A 103 -8.93 -9.58 -9.90
CA GLN A 103 -8.82 -10.92 -9.35
C GLN A 103 -7.39 -11.21 -8.94
N ASP A 104 -7.21 -11.71 -7.72
CA ASP A 104 -5.96 -12.29 -7.25
C ASP A 104 -5.65 -13.64 -7.94
N SER A 105 -4.51 -14.24 -7.59
CA SER A 105 -4.06 -15.54 -8.09
C SER A 105 -5.03 -16.69 -7.78
N ARG A 106 -5.95 -16.51 -6.82
CA ARG A 106 -7.00 -17.47 -6.43
C ARG A 106 -8.36 -17.12 -7.02
N LYS A 107 -8.42 -16.19 -7.97
CA LYS A 107 -9.66 -15.70 -8.61
C LYS A 107 -10.64 -15.03 -7.65
N ARG A 108 -10.15 -14.53 -6.51
CA ARG A 108 -10.95 -13.77 -5.54
C ARG A 108 -10.89 -12.30 -5.90
N THR A 109 -12.02 -11.61 -5.77
CA THR A 109 -12.07 -10.14 -5.82
C THR A 109 -11.69 -9.55 -4.46
N PRO A 110 -11.35 -8.24 -4.36
CA PRO A 110 -11.05 -7.62 -3.08
C PRO A 110 -12.14 -7.81 -2.04
N LEU A 111 -13.42 -7.77 -2.44
CA LEU A 111 -14.53 -8.01 -1.52
C LEU A 111 -14.55 -9.45 -0.99
N MET A 112 -14.10 -10.43 -1.79
CA MET A 112 -14.00 -11.83 -1.39
C MET A 112 -12.81 -12.12 -0.47
N THR A 113 -11.85 -11.19 -0.35
CA THR A 113 -10.71 -11.33 0.58
C THR A 113 -10.99 -10.72 1.96
N ALA A 114 -12.07 -9.96 2.11
CA ALA A 114 -12.51 -9.44 3.40
C ALA A 114 -12.85 -10.60 4.36
N ILE A 115 -12.34 -10.52 5.59
CA ILE A 115 -12.54 -11.50 6.67
C ILE A 115 -13.70 -11.14 7.58
#